data_AF-A0A534S9I9-F1
#
_entry.id   AF-A0A534S9I9-F1
#
_cell.length_a   1.000
_cell.length_b   1.000
_cell.length_c   1.000
_cell.angle_alpha   90.00
_cell.angle_beta   90.00
_cell.angle_gamma   90.00
#
_symmetry.space_group_name_H-M   'P 1'
#
loop_
_entity.id
_entity.type
_entity.pdbx_description
1 polymer ?
#
loop_
_entity_poly.entity_id
_entity_poly.type
_entity_poly.pdbx_seq_one_letter_code
_entity_poly.pdbx_strand_id
1 'polypeptide(L)'
;MSVDLVILANVVIAGVLTGIVYGLMALGLSVIFGVARLVNFAHGEMMTLAMYASVILFFTLNIDPFVAVLPVATAFFVFGYALQSFVIHPFVTRPEHSQFILLLAIAVIMTNGLLIIFGPDSRAVSLDTLLESIELGPVLIDRGKFYAALVAFGAA
;
A
#
# COMPACT_ATOMS: atom_id res chain seq x y z
N MET A 1 3.39 -34.25 19.09
CA MET A 1 3.61 -33.27 18.00
C MET A 1 4.95 -32.60 18.22
N SER A 2 6.02 -33.10 17.61
CA SER A 2 7.26 -32.33 17.50
C SER A 2 7.02 -31.23 16.48
N VAL A 3 7.19 -29.96 16.87
CA VAL A 3 7.17 -28.85 15.92
C VAL A 3 8.42 -28.96 15.07
N ASP A 4 8.26 -29.14 13.76
CA ASP A 4 9.40 -29.11 12.85
C ASP A 4 10.00 -27.70 12.84
N LEU A 5 11.29 -27.61 13.19
CA LEU A 5 12.00 -26.33 13.30
C LEU A 5 11.96 -25.52 11.99
N VAL A 6 11.90 -26.23 10.86
CA VAL A 6 11.74 -25.64 9.52
C VAL A 6 10.39 -24.97 9.34
N ILE A 7 9.30 -25.57 9.82
CA ILE A 7 7.96 -24.97 9.75
C ILE A 7 7.90 -23.73 10.63
N LEU A 8 8.47 -23.80 11.83
CA LEU A 8 8.56 -22.64 12.72
C LEU A 8 9.33 -21.49 12.06
N ALA A 9 10.47 -21.77 11.44
CA ALA A 9 11.25 -20.77 10.72
C ALA A 9 10.45 -20.13 9.57
N ASN A 10 9.75 -20.93 8.75
CA ASN A 10 8.90 -20.43 7.66
C ASN A 10 7.80 -19.48 8.16
N VAL A 11 7.09 -19.87 9.23
CA VAL A 11 6.00 -19.04 9.79
C VAL A 11 6.54 -17.74 10.38
N VAL A 12 7.66 -17.79 11.10
CA VAL A 12 8.30 -16.59 11.67
C VAL A 12 8.73 -15.65 10.57
N ILE A 13 9.40 -16.15 9.52
CA ILE A 13 9.86 -15.33 8.38
C ILE A 13 8.67 -14.72 7.64
N ALA A 14 7.65 -15.51 7.33
CA ALA A 14 6.43 -15.01 6.68
C ALA A 14 5.72 -13.94 7.53
N GLY A 15 5.68 -14.14 8.85
CA GLY A 15 5.12 -13.19 9.82
C GLY A 15 5.90 -11.88 9.87
N VAL A 16 7.23 -11.95 9.96
CA VAL A 16 8.11 -10.77 9.95
C VAL A 16 7.97 -9.99 8.65
N LEU A 17 8.03 -10.66 7.50
CA LEU A 17 7.90 -10.01 6.20
C LEU A 17 6.54 -9.33 6.04
N THR A 18 5.46 -10.00 6.44
CA THR A 18 4.12 -9.42 6.42
C THR A 18 4.01 -8.23 7.39
N GLY A 19 4.64 -8.34 8.56
CA GLY A 19 4.74 -7.25 9.53
C GLY A 19 5.49 -6.03 9.01
N ILE A 20 6.56 -6.23 8.22
CA ILE A 20 7.29 -5.14 7.57
C ILE A 20 6.41 -4.42 6.55
N VAL A 21 5.63 -5.16 5.74
CA VAL A 21 4.70 -4.56 4.77
C VAL A 21 3.65 -3.71 5.49
N TYR A 22 3.00 -4.23 6.53
CA TYR A 22 2.03 -3.46 7.31
C TYR A 22 2.68 -2.31 8.08
N GLY A 23 3.91 -2.51 8.57
CA GLY A 23 4.72 -1.47 9.20
C GLY A 23 4.97 -0.30 8.26
N LEU A 24 5.37 -0.56 7.02
CA LEU A 24 5.54 0.46 5.99
C LEU A 24 4.23 1.22 5.71
N MET A 25 3.11 0.50 5.59
CA MET A 25 1.79 1.11 5.39
C MET A 25 1.42 2.04 6.56
N ALA A 26 1.72 1.63 7.79
CA ALA A 26 1.48 2.41 9.00
C ALA A 26 2.43 3.61 9.11
N LEU A 27 3.71 3.46 8.75
CA LEU A 27 4.70 4.55 8.74
C LEU A 27 4.23 5.73 7.88
N GLY A 28 3.63 5.46 6.71
CA GLY A 28 3.05 6.51 5.87
C GLY A 28 1.99 7.33 6.61
N LEU A 29 1.05 6.65 7.29
CA LEU A 29 0.03 7.32 8.10
C LEU A 29 0.64 8.06 9.31
N SER A 30 1.65 7.48 9.95
CA SER A 30 2.38 8.10 11.07
C SER A 30 3.08 9.39 10.67
N VAL A 31 3.69 9.45 9.48
CA VAL A 31 4.32 10.68 8.96
C VAL A 31 3.27 11.75 8.68
N ILE A 32 2.16 11.39 8.03
CA ILE A 32 1.05 12.34 7.77
C ILE A 32 0.53 12.91 9.08
N PHE A 33 0.23 12.05 10.05
CA PHE A 33 -0.27 12.50 11.35
C PHE A 33 0.78 13.28 12.15
N GLY A 34 2.05 12.88 12.09
CA GLY A 34 3.15 13.53 12.80
C GLY A 34 3.39 14.97 12.34
N VAL A 35 3.24 15.24 11.03
CA VAL A 35 3.45 16.57 10.44
C VAL A 35 2.17 17.41 10.47
N ALA A 36 1.05 16.86 9.98
CA ALA A 36 -0.18 17.62 9.83
C ALA A 36 -1.07 17.61 11.08
N ARG A 37 -0.92 16.63 11.97
CA ARG A 37 -1.84 16.35 13.09
C ARG A 37 -3.28 16.06 12.66
N LEU A 38 -3.46 15.61 11.41
CA LEU A 38 -4.74 15.19 10.85
C LEU A 38 -4.73 13.68 10.60
N VAL A 39 -5.76 12.97 11.08
CA VAL A 39 -5.94 11.55 10.79
C VAL A 39 -6.53 11.41 9.38
N ASN A 40 -5.70 10.99 8.41
CA ASN A 40 -6.15 10.78 7.04
C ASN A 40 -6.87 9.43 6.88
N PHE A 41 -8.21 9.44 6.98
CA PHE A 41 -9.05 8.27 6.74
C PHE A 41 -9.00 7.75 5.30
N ALA A 42 -8.63 8.59 4.33
CA ALA A 42 -8.53 8.21 2.94
C ALA A 42 -7.22 7.48 2.61
N HIS A 43 -6.27 7.37 3.55
CA HIS A 43 -4.96 6.73 3.31
C HIS A 43 -5.09 5.29 2.78
N GLY A 44 -6.01 4.50 3.34
CA GLY A 44 -6.28 3.13 2.87
C GLY A 44 -6.74 3.10 1.41
N GLU A 45 -7.69 3.96 1.06
CA GLU A 45 -8.23 4.05 -0.29
C GLU A 45 -7.19 4.56 -1.30
N MET A 46 -6.32 5.48 -0.89
CA MET A 46 -5.18 5.92 -1.70
C MET A 46 -4.21 4.77 -2.00
N MET A 47 -3.92 3.91 -1.01
CA MET A 47 -3.11 2.71 -1.23
C MET A 47 -3.78 1.74 -2.21
N THR A 48 -5.09 1.50 -2.05
CA THR A 48 -5.85 0.66 -2.99
C THR A 48 -5.83 1.22 -4.42
N LEU A 49 -5.97 2.55 -4.57
CA LEU A 49 -5.88 3.21 -5.87
C LEU A 49 -4.49 3.01 -6.51
N ALA A 50 -3.41 3.08 -5.72
CA ALA A 50 -2.04 2.84 -6.19
C ALA A 50 -1.80 1.39 -6.61
N MET A 51 -2.39 0.44 -5.88
CA MET A 51 -2.40 -0.97 -6.27
C MET A 51 -3.08 -1.14 -7.62
N TYR A 52 -4.29 -0.61 -7.81
CA TYR A 52 -4.99 -0.68 -9.10
C TYR A 52 -4.23 0.01 -10.24
N ALA A 53 -3.53 1.13 -9.98
CA ALA A 53 -2.68 1.75 -10.99
C ALA A 53 -1.55 0.81 -11.45
N SER A 54 -0.93 0.07 -10.52
CA SER A 54 0.06 -0.94 -10.85
C SER A 54 -0.53 -2.08 -11.68
N VAL A 55 -1.75 -2.53 -11.34
CA VAL A 55 -2.50 -3.53 -12.11
C VAL A 55 -2.79 -3.06 -13.53
N ILE A 56 -3.23 -1.81 -13.69
CA ILE A 56 -3.52 -1.23 -15.00
C ILE A 56 -2.25 -1.16 -15.85
N LEU A 57 -1.13 -0.69 -15.30
CA LEU A 57 0.15 -0.65 -16.01
C LEU A 57 0.59 -2.04 -16.46
N PHE A 58 0.37 -3.06 -15.63
CA PHE A 58 0.65 -4.44 -16.01
C PHE A 58 -0.23 -4.90 -17.18
N PHE A 59 -1.55 -4.74 -17.11
CA PHE A 59 -2.44 -5.22 -18.18
C PHE A 59 -2.37 -4.41 -19.48
N THR A 60 -2.05 -3.11 -19.41
CA THR A 60 -2.04 -2.22 -20.58
C THR A 60 -0.68 -2.13 -21.26
N LEU A 61 0.40 -2.14 -20.47
CA LEU A 61 1.76 -1.93 -20.96
C LEU A 61 2.69 -3.12 -20.71
N ASN A 62 2.21 -4.20 -20.08
CA ASN A 62 3.02 -5.35 -19.66
C ASN A 62 4.22 -4.94 -18.78
N ILE A 63 4.08 -3.85 -18.01
CA ILE A 63 5.09 -3.41 -17.06
C ILE A 63 4.96 -4.28 -15.81
N ASP A 64 6.02 -4.99 -15.47
CA ASP A 64 6.11 -5.77 -14.24
C ASP A 64 5.83 -4.88 -13.00
N PRO A 65 5.03 -5.32 -12.01
CA PRO A 65 4.69 -4.48 -10.87
C PRO A 65 5.88 -3.98 -10.03
N PHE A 66 6.99 -4.73 -9.99
CA PHE A 66 8.19 -4.27 -9.31
C PHE A 66 8.83 -3.07 -10.03
N VAL A 67 8.77 -3.05 -11.36
CA VAL A 67 9.22 -1.91 -12.17
C VAL A 67 8.20 -0.76 -12.11
N ALA A 68 6.91 -1.09 -12.01
CA ALA A 68 5.83 -0.11 -11.91
C ALA A 68 5.90 0.75 -10.62
N VAL A 69 6.65 0.32 -9.60
CA VAL A 69 6.83 1.08 -8.34
C VAL A 69 7.26 2.52 -8.61
N LEU A 70 8.23 2.75 -9.48
CA LEU A 70 8.77 4.09 -9.74
C LEU A 70 7.76 5.03 -10.43
N PRO A 71 7.14 4.67 -11.57
CA PRO A 71 6.14 5.54 -12.20
C PRO A 71 4.89 5.70 -11.33
N VAL A 72 4.44 4.66 -10.62
CA VAL A 72 3.27 4.75 -9.72
C VAL A 72 3.59 5.65 -8.52
N ALA A 73 4.73 5.46 -7.85
CA ALA A 73 5.13 6.33 -6.73
C ALA A 73 5.23 7.79 -7.17
N THR A 74 5.80 8.07 -8.35
CA THR A 74 5.91 9.42 -8.90
C THR A 74 4.52 10.01 -9.18
N ALA A 75 3.64 9.27 -9.84
CA ALA A 75 2.28 9.72 -10.13
C ALA A 75 1.48 9.99 -8.84
N PHE A 76 1.61 9.11 -7.85
CA PHE A 76 0.90 9.24 -6.58
C PHE A 76 1.49 10.32 -5.66
N PHE A 77 2.78 10.62 -5.77
CA PHE A 77 3.36 11.79 -5.13
C PHE A 77 2.72 13.06 -5.68
N VAL A 78 2.60 13.19 -7.01
CA VAL A 78 1.95 14.36 -7.65
C VAL A 78 0.46 14.43 -7.26
N PHE A 79 -0.26 13.30 -7.31
CA PHE A 79 -1.65 13.23 -6.89
C PHE A 79 -1.84 13.62 -5.41
N GLY A 80 -1.03 13.06 -4.52
CA GLY A 80 -1.05 13.35 -3.09
C GLY A 80 -0.70 14.81 -2.79
N TYR A 81 0.29 15.38 -3.49
CA TYR A 81 0.64 16.79 -3.39
C TYR A 81 -0.50 17.70 -3.83
N ALA A 82 -1.19 17.37 -4.93
CA ALA A 82 -2.35 18.11 -5.40
C ALA A 82 -3.52 18.02 -4.41
N LEU A 83 -3.83 16.82 -3.92
CA LEU A 83 -4.87 16.60 -2.90
C LEU A 83 -4.56 17.39 -1.63
N GLN A 84 -3.31 17.31 -1.16
CA GLN A 84 -2.85 18.05 0.01
C GLN A 84 -2.98 19.55 -0.20
N SER A 85 -2.52 20.09 -1.32
CA SER A 85 -2.46 21.54 -1.56
C SER A 85 -3.82 22.16 -1.82
N PHE A 86 -4.66 21.51 -2.63
CA PHE A 86 -5.93 22.10 -3.09
C PHE A 86 -7.12 21.72 -2.23
N VAL A 87 -7.12 20.55 -1.59
CA VAL A 87 -8.28 20.03 -0.86
C VAL A 87 -8.04 20.07 0.64
N ILE A 88 -6.92 19.55 1.12
CA ILE A 88 -6.67 19.38 2.56
C ILE A 88 -6.16 20.68 3.20
N HIS A 89 -5.17 21.35 2.60
CA HIS A 89 -4.52 22.55 3.15
C HIS A 89 -5.51 23.67 3.52
N PRO A 90 -6.54 24.00 2.71
CA PRO A 90 -7.54 25.01 3.08
C PRO A 90 -8.35 24.68 4.33
N PHE A 91 -8.39 23.41 4.75
CA PHE A 91 -9.13 22.94 5.92
C PHE A 91 -8.26 22.75 7.16
N VAL A 92 -6.93 22.85 7.04
CA VAL A 92 -6.01 22.67 8.19
C VAL A 92 -6.25 23.71 9.30
N THR A 93 -6.73 24.91 8.97
CA THR A 93 -7.08 25.95 9.96
C THR A 93 -8.52 25.89 10.44
N ARG A 94 -9.35 25.01 9.86
CA ARG A 94 -10.75 24.81 10.26
C ARG A 94 -10.83 23.94 11.51
N PRO A 95 -11.95 23.97 12.25
CA PRO A 95 -12.16 23.08 13.40
C PRO A 95 -11.99 21.60 13.04
N GLU A 96 -11.53 20.78 13.99
CA GLU A 96 -11.21 19.35 13.79
C GLU A 96 -12.35 18.53 13.19
N HIS A 97 -13.60 18.80 13.59
CA HIS A 97 -14.76 18.11 13.04
C HIS A 97 -14.93 18.37 11.53
N SER A 98 -14.60 19.57 11.04
CA SER A 98 -14.65 19.88 9.61
C SER A 98 -13.56 19.15 8.83
N GLN A 99 -12.37 19.01 9.41
CA GLN A 99 -11.25 18.25 8.82
C GLN A 99 -11.59 16.76 8.72
N PHE A 100 -12.17 16.21 9.79
CA PHE A 100 -12.63 14.83 9.85
C PHE A 100 -13.68 14.55 8.77
N ILE A 101 -14.71 15.40 8.65
CA ILE A 101 -15.77 15.25 7.65
C ILE A 101 -15.19 15.30 6.23
N LEU A 102 -14.23 16.20 5.97
CA LEU A 102 -13.58 16.29 4.66
C LEU A 102 -12.86 14.99 4.30
N LEU A 103 -11.99 14.49 5.18
CA LEU A 103 -11.19 13.29 4.92
C LEU A 103 -12.06 12.04 4.81
N LEU A 104 -13.13 11.95 5.61
CA LEU A 104 -14.13 10.90 5.48
C LEU A 104 -14.87 10.99 4.14
N ALA A 105 -15.27 12.18 3.71
CA ALA A 105 -15.92 12.38 2.42
C ALA A 105 -15.00 11.97 1.26
N ILE A 106 -13.72 12.33 1.31
CA ILE A 106 -12.71 11.89 0.33
C ILE A 106 -12.62 10.36 0.32
N ALA A 107 -12.51 9.72 1.49
CA ALA A 107 -12.45 8.26 1.58
C ALA A 107 -13.68 7.61 0.92
N VAL A 108 -14.90 8.06 1.26
CA VAL A 108 -16.14 7.53 0.70
C VAL A 108 -16.22 7.75 -0.82
N ILE A 109 -15.80 8.92 -1.32
CA ILE A 109 -15.76 9.20 -2.76
C ILE A 109 -14.78 8.25 -3.46
N MET A 110 -13.59 8.05 -2.88
CA MET A 110 -12.59 7.14 -3.45
C MET A 110 -13.08 5.70 -3.45
N THR A 111 -13.63 5.21 -2.34
CA THR A 111 -14.19 3.85 -2.25
C THR A 111 -15.28 3.63 -3.29
N ASN A 112 -16.25 4.55 -3.38
CA ASN A 112 -17.33 4.41 -4.36
C ASN A 112 -16.82 4.57 -5.80
N GLY A 113 -15.85 5.46 -6.04
CA GLY A 113 -15.19 5.58 -7.35
C GLY A 113 -14.50 4.29 -7.77
N LEU A 114 -13.76 3.65 -6.85
CA LEU A 114 -13.14 2.36 -7.09
C LEU A 114 -14.18 1.27 -7.36
N LEU A 115 -15.28 1.23 -6.60
CA LEU A 115 -16.37 0.28 -6.82
C LEU A 115 -17.06 0.47 -8.18
N ILE A 116 -17.26 1.71 -8.63
CA ILE A 116 -17.86 1.99 -9.94
C ILE A 116 -16.93 1.56 -11.08
N ILE A 117 -15.62 1.79 -10.94
CA ILE A 117 -14.64 1.53 -12.00
C ILE A 117 -14.25 0.04 -12.05
N PHE A 118 -14.01 -0.58 -10.89
CA PHE A 118 -13.44 -1.93 -10.80
C PHE A 118 -14.44 -3.00 -10.34
N GLY A 119 -15.58 -2.59 -9.79
CA GLY A 119 -16.56 -3.51 -9.18
C GLY A 119 -16.22 -3.86 -7.72
N PRO A 120 -17.12 -4.61 -7.05
CA PRO A 120 -16.93 -5.02 -5.66
C PRO A 120 -16.02 -6.25 -5.50
N ASP A 121 -15.70 -6.95 -6.58
CA ASP A 121 -14.92 -8.19 -6.54
C ASP A 121 -13.43 -7.90 -6.33
N SER A 122 -12.78 -8.71 -5.47
CA SER A 122 -11.35 -8.62 -5.26
C SER A 122 -10.60 -9.12 -6.51
N ARG A 123 -9.88 -8.21 -7.16
CA ARG A 123 -9.03 -8.55 -8.30
C ARG A 123 -7.62 -8.84 -7.81
N ALA A 124 -7.31 -10.11 -7.57
CA ALA A 124 -5.93 -10.55 -7.37
C ALA A 124 -5.23 -10.65 -8.74
N VAL A 125 -4.14 -9.93 -8.92
CA VAL A 125 -3.26 -10.16 -10.08
C VAL A 125 -2.46 -11.43 -9.79
N SER A 126 -2.79 -12.51 -10.51
CA SER A 126 -2.05 -13.77 -10.45
C SER A 126 -0.80 -13.61 -11.32
N LEU A 127 0.27 -13.13 -10.73
CA LEU A 127 1.59 -13.16 -11.37
C LEU A 127 2.31 -14.40 -10.89
N ASP A 128 2.76 -15.24 -11.82
CA ASP A 128 3.69 -16.34 -11.50
C ASP A 128 4.88 -15.80 -10.70
N THR A 129 5.36 -14.61 -11.03
CA THR A 129 6.49 -13.93 -10.34
C THR A 129 6.19 -13.44 -8.92
N LEU A 130 4.92 -13.13 -8.57
CA LEU A 130 4.54 -12.75 -7.19
C LEU A 130 4.37 -13.97 -6.28
N LEU A 131 4.04 -15.12 -6.86
CA LEU A 131 3.87 -16.38 -6.14
C LEU A 131 5.16 -17.21 -6.10
N GLU A 132 6.15 -16.86 -6.93
CA GLU A 132 7.47 -17.46 -6.88
C GLU A 132 8.13 -17.19 -5.52
N SER A 133 8.43 -18.27 -4.81
CA SER A 133 9.18 -18.23 -3.56
C SER A 133 10.68 -18.36 -3.87
N ILE A 134 11.52 -17.61 -3.18
CA ILE A 134 12.96 -17.88 -3.12
C ILE A 134 13.14 -19.06 -2.15
N GLU A 135 13.64 -20.16 -2.68
CA GLU A 135 14.04 -21.32 -1.89
C GLU A 135 15.42 -21.07 -1.29
N LEU A 136 15.49 -20.75 0.00
CA LEU A 136 16.72 -20.66 0.77
C LEU A 136 16.89 -21.96 1.56
N GLY A 137 17.33 -23.00 0.87
CA GLY A 137 17.42 -24.35 1.44
C GLY A 137 16.02 -24.89 1.78
N PRO A 138 15.72 -25.25 3.05
CA PRO A 138 14.40 -25.74 3.45
C PRO A 138 13.37 -24.62 3.71
N VAL A 139 13.77 -23.36 3.59
CA VAL A 139 12.94 -22.19 3.89
C VAL A 139 12.43 -21.54 2.60
N LEU A 140 11.14 -21.25 2.56
CA LEU A 140 10.45 -20.62 1.43
C LEU A 140 10.19 -19.15 1.77
N ILE A 141 10.72 -18.23 0.95
CA ILE A 141 10.54 -16.79 1.12
C ILE A 141 9.74 -16.22 -0.04
N ASP A 142 8.60 -15.60 0.24
CA ASP A 142 7.79 -14.87 -0.73
C ASP A 142 8.61 -13.72 -1.35
N ARG A 143 8.85 -13.77 -2.67
CA ARG A 143 9.64 -12.74 -3.39
C ARG A 143 9.02 -11.36 -3.26
N GLY A 144 7.70 -11.26 -3.38
CA GLY A 144 6.97 -10.00 -3.28
C GLY A 144 7.18 -9.32 -1.94
N LYS A 145 7.03 -10.07 -0.85
CA LYS A 145 7.24 -9.53 0.50
C LYS A 145 8.70 -9.25 0.80
N PHE A 146 9.63 -10.03 0.24
CA PHE A 146 11.06 -9.78 0.39
C PHE A 146 11.48 -8.45 -0.27
N TYR A 147 11.07 -8.21 -1.52
CA TYR A 147 11.32 -6.93 -2.18
C TYR A 147 10.61 -5.77 -1.50
N ALA A 148 9.36 -5.96 -1.05
CA ALA A 148 8.65 -4.95 -0.27
C ALA A 148 9.40 -4.61 1.03
N ALA A 149 10.00 -5.60 1.70
CA ALA A 149 10.83 -5.37 2.87
C ALA A 149 12.10 -4.57 2.54
N LEU A 150 12.79 -4.87 1.44
CA LEU A 150 13.95 -4.08 0.99
C LEU A 150 13.56 -2.62 0.72
N VAL A 151 12.44 -2.40 0.04
CA VAL A 151 11.91 -1.05 -0.22
C VAL A 151 11.57 -0.35 1.10
N ALA A 152 10.95 -1.04 2.05
CA ALA A 152 10.61 -0.48 3.35
C ALA A 152 11.86 0.01 4.11
N PHE A 153 12.94 -0.78 4.12
CA PHE A 153 14.20 -0.36 4.75
C PHE A 153 14.92 0.77 4.01
N GLY A 154 14.77 0.87 2.69
CA GLY A 154 15.32 1.99 1.92
C GLY A 154 14.54 3.30 2.08
N ALA A 155 13.26 3.22 2.48
CA ALA A 155 12.37 4.37 2.65
C ALA A 155 12.30 4.90 4.11
N ALA A 156 12.76 4.12 5.09
CA ALA A 156 12.81 4.47 6.51
C ALA A 156 14.08 5.29 6.84
#